data_AF-A0A2G9U8V8-F1
#
_entry.id   AF-A0A2G9U8V8-F1
#
_cell.length_a   1.000
_cell.length_b   1.000
_cell.length_c   1.000
_cell.angle_alpha   90.00
_cell.angle_beta   90.00
_cell.angle_gamma   90.00
#
_symmetry.space_group_name_H-M   'P 1'
#
loop_
_entity.id
_entity.type
_entity.pdbx_description
1 polymer ?
#
loop_
_entity_poly.entity_id
_entity_poly.type
_entity_poly.pdbx_seq_one_letter_code
_entity_poly.pdbx_strand_id
1 'polypeptide(L)'
;MARLRLLLSLRGAVDQNFWTSIIHFFQKFNRFNKSSLRALVITDKFIAKFDAVNFKLLKEPIPLQNVSRISICPEPNGLFVIHVADNDIVGCAKNAREEERIGELVGTLLAQYEKMKMRPPMVIVSPTLSVCLGGKTRMVRIFPADPTQQAVFKKNGNDIDLICHTMSAA
;
A
#
# COMPACT_ATOMS: atom_id res chain seq x y z
N MET A 1 -14.57 8.23 -13.71
CA MET A 1 -14.39 7.09 -14.66
C MET A 1 -13.54 5.94 -14.12
N ALA A 2 -12.35 6.18 -13.55
CA ALA A 2 -11.48 5.10 -13.00
C ALA A 2 -12.16 4.21 -11.92
N ARG A 3 -12.86 4.84 -10.96
CA ARG A 3 -13.58 4.12 -9.88
C ARG A 3 -14.62 3.13 -10.40
N LEU A 4 -15.39 3.49 -11.43
CA LEU A 4 -16.41 2.61 -12.02
C LEU A 4 -15.77 1.42 -12.74
N ARG A 5 -14.70 1.66 -13.52
CA ARG A 5 -13.96 0.57 -14.20
C ARG A 5 -13.35 -0.42 -13.21
N LEU A 6 -12.77 0.08 -12.12
CA LEU A 6 -12.20 -0.80 -11.08
C LEU A 6 -13.29 -1.58 -10.34
N LEU A 7 -14.42 -0.96 -10.01
CA LEU A 7 -15.56 -1.66 -9.40
C LEU A 7 -16.11 -2.78 -10.29
N LEU A 8 -16.21 -2.55 -11.60
CA LEU A 8 -16.59 -3.59 -12.56
C LEU A 8 -15.56 -4.73 -12.62
N SER A 9 -14.27 -4.39 -12.63
CA SER A 9 -13.19 -5.38 -12.60
C SER A 9 -13.20 -6.20 -11.30
N LEU A 10 -13.42 -5.56 -10.15
CA LEU A 10 -13.56 -6.25 -8.85
C LEU A 10 -14.71 -7.25 -8.85
N ARG A 11 -15.88 -6.86 -9.39
CA ARG A 11 -17.04 -7.75 -9.51
C ARG A 11 -16.78 -8.95 -10.40
N GLY A 12 -16.06 -8.75 -11.50
CA GLY A 12 -15.73 -9.82 -12.44
C GLY A 12 -14.59 -10.73 -11.98
N ALA A 13 -13.61 -10.19 -11.25
CA ALA A 13 -12.37 -10.90 -10.94
C ALA A 13 -12.32 -11.49 -9.52
N VAL A 14 -13.14 -11.01 -8.57
CA VAL A 14 -12.96 -11.38 -7.16
C VAL A 14 -14.23 -11.74 -6.41
N ASP A 15 -15.26 -10.89 -6.38
CA ASP A 15 -16.55 -11.20 -5.73
C ASP A 15 -17.63 -10.23 -6.22
N GLN A 16 -18.82 -10.77 -6.46
CA GLN A 16 -19.97 -9.99 -6.93
C GLN A 16 -20.66 -9.21 -5.80
N ASN A 17 -20.39 -9.53 -4.52
CA ASN A 17 -21.15 -9.05 -3.35
C ASN A 17 -20.36 -8.10 -2.41
N PHE A 18 -19.44 -7.28 -2.92
CA PHE A 18 -18.79 -6.24 -2.11
C PHE A 18 -19.60 -4.95 -2.03
N TRP A 19 -19.95 -4.56 -0.81
CA TRP A 19 -20.70 -3.32 -0.52
C TRP A 19 -19.78 -2.13 -0.21
N THR A 20 -18.53 -2.38 0.17
CA THR A 20 -17.60 -1.32 0.57
C THR A 20 -16.22 -1.63 -0.01
N SER A 21 -15.80 -0.83 -1.00
CA SER A 21 -14.47 -0.92 -1.58
C SER A 21 -13.84 0.47 -1.57
N ILE A 22 -12.74 0.61 -0.84
CA ILE A 22 -11.92 1.82 -0.84
C ILE A 22 -10.68 1.55 -1.67
N ILE A 23 -10.31 2.54 -2.48
CA ILE A 23 -9.30 2.42 -3.52
C ILE A 23 -8.22 3.46 -3.24
N HIS A 24 -7.00 2.99 -3.03
CA HIS A 24 -5.83 3.84 -2.87
C HIS A 24 -4.87 3.59 -4.03
N PHE A 25 -4.42 4.64 -4.70
CA PHE A 25 -3.32 4.53 -5.66
C PHE A 25 -1.99 4.66 -4.94
N PHE A 26 -1.00 3.88 -5.35
CA PHE A 26 0.31 3.90 -4.71
C PHE A 26 1.43 3.47 -5.65
N GLN A 27 2.63 4.03 -5.42
CA GLN A 27 3.86 3.62 -6.06
C GLN A 27 4.39 2.38 -5.35
N LYS A 28 4.07 1.19 -5.88
CA LYS A 28 4.50 -0.08 -5.31
C LYS A 28 5.97 -0.39 -5.65
N PHE A 29 6.75 -0.80 -4.66
CA PHE A 29 8.03 -1.48 -4.88
C PHE A 29 7.88 -3.01 -4.67
N ASN A 30 8.57 -3.82 -5.46
CA ASN A 30 8.42 -5.29 -5.44
C ASN A 30 9.74 -6.03 -5.19
N ARG A 31 9.66 -7.35 -4.94
CA ARG A 31 10.82 -8.23 -4.70
C ARG A 31 11.86 -8.26 -5.82
N PHE A 32 11.48 -7.87 -7.03
CA PHE A 32 12.37 -7.79 -8.20
C PHE A 32 12.99 -6.41 -8.36
N ASN A 33 12.90 -5.55 -7.33
CA ASN A 33 13.41 -4.18 -7.32
C ASN A 33 12.79 -3.28 -8.39
N LYS A 34 11.53 -3.54 -8.76
CA LYS A 34 10.80 -2.72 -9.72
C LYS A 34 9.72 -1.92 -9.01
N SER A 35 9.61 -0.67 -9.44
CA SER A 35 8.59 0.28 -9.02
C SER A 35 7.46 0.33 -10.06
N SER A 36 6.21 0.35 -9.61
CA SER A 36 5.05 0.46 -10.51
C SER A 36 3.86 1.09 -9.82
N LEU A 37 3.08 1.92 -10.54
CA LEU A 37 1.82 2.48 -10.04
C LEU A 37 0.75 1.38 -9.98
N ARG A 38 0.11 1.26 -8.82
CA ARG A 38 -0.89 0.22 -8.54
C ARG A 38 -2.09 0.81 -7.82
N ALA A 39 -3.24 0.15 -7.98
CA ALA A 39 -4.42 0.40 -7.17
C ALA A 39 -4.51 -0.68 -6.09
N LEU A 40 -4.58 -0.26 -4.83
CA LEU A 40 -4.86 -1.08 -3.67
C LEU A 40 -6.36 -1.01 -3.41
N VAL A 41 -7.02 -2.15 -3.45
CA VAL A 41 -8.44 -2.25 -3.09
C VAL A 41 -8.53 -2.95 -1.75
N ILE A 42 -9.21 -2.30 -0.81
CA ILE A 42 -9.52 -2.86 0.50
C ILE A 42 -11.02 -3.16 0.52
N THR A 43 -11.36 -4.40 0.87
CA THR A 43 -12.72 -4.87 1.11
C THR A 43 -12.85 -5.37 2.55
N ASP A 44 -14.04 -5.82 2.91
CA ASP A 44 -14.31 -6.48 4.19
C ASP A 44 -13.72 -7.91 4.28
N LYS A 45 -13.17 -8.46 3.19
CA LYS A 45 -12.58 -9.82 3.19
C LYS A 45 -11.09 -9.83 2.90
N PHE A 46 -10.62 -8.93 2.03
CA PHE A 46 -9.25 -8.99 1.52
C PHE A 46 -8.69 -7.64 1.09
N ILE A 47 -7.40 -7.66 0.79
CA ILE A 47 -6.65 -6.61 0.11
C ILE A 47 -6.24 -7.12 -1.26
N ALA A 48 -6.64 -6.44 -2.32
CA ALA A 48 -6.31 -6.81 -3.70
C ALA A 48 -5.44 -5.74 -4.37
N LYS A 49 -4.53 -6.21 -5.25
CA LYS A 49 -3.62 -5.35 -6.03
C LYS A 49 -4.05 -5.39 -7.49
N PHE A 50 -4.33 -4.21 -8.02
CA PHE A 50 -4.70 -4.02 -9.41
C PHE A 50 -3.64 -3.19 -10.13
N ASP A 51 -3.50 -3.44 -11.42
CA ASP A 51 -2.81 -2.51 -12.31
C ASP A 51 -3.56 -1.17 -12.34
N ALA A 52 -2.84 -0.05 -12.25
CA ALA A 52 -3.47 1.27 -12.19
C ALA A 52 -3.99 1.77 -13.54
N VAL A 53 -3.60 1.14 -14.66
CA VAL A 53 -3.98 1.58 -16.01
C VAL A 53 -5.13 0.74 -16.54
N ASN A 54 -4.96 -0.59 -16.56
CA ASN A 54 -5.94 -1.51 -17.13
C ASN A 54 -6.85 -2.17 -16.08
N PHE A 55 -6.61 -1.91 -14.79
CA PHE A 55 -7.40 -2.45 -13.69
C PHE A 55 -7.55 -3.97 -13.74
N LYS A 56 -6.52 -4.69 -14.21
CA LYS A 56 -6.44 -6.14 -14.08
C LYS A 56 -5.95 -6.51 -12.68
N LEU A 57 -6.57 -7.52 -12.09
CA LEU A 57 -6.09 -8.16 -10.86
C LEU A 57 -4.71 -8.76 -11.13
N LEU A 58 -3.72 -8.44 -10.29
CA LEU A 58 -2.33 -8.80 -10.54
C LEU A 58 -1.89 -10.11 -9.88
N LYS A 59 -2.41 -10.37 -8.69
CA LYS A 59 -2.16 -11.56 -7.88
C LYS A 59 -3.41 -11.88 -7.11
N GLU A 60 -3.45 -13.10 -6.58
CA GLU A 60 -4.47 -13.50 -5.62
C GLU A 60 -4.62 -12.44 -4.52
N PRO A 61 -5.87 -12.06 -4.17
CA PRO A 61 -6.14 -11.18 -3.06
C PRO A 61 -5.58 -11.73 -1.76
N ILE A 62 -5.16 -10.84 -0.87
CA ILE A 62 -4.62 -11.20 0.44
C ILE A 62 -5.77 -11.13 1.45
N PRO A 63 -6.21 -12.24 2.05
CA PRO A 63 -7.20 -12.23 3.12
C PRO A 63 -6.78 -11.28 4.24
N LEU A 64 -7.72 -10.52 4.82
CA LEU A 64 -7.39 -9.59 5.91
C LEU A 64 -6.65 -10.31 7.05
N GLN A 65 -7.09 -11.51 7.43
CA GLN A 65 -6.46 -12.32 8.47
C GLN A 65 -4.96 -12.63 8.25
N ASN A 66 -4.46 -12.51 7.01
CA ASN A 66 -3.05 -12.75 6.68
C ASN A 66 -2.16 -11.52 6.91
N VAL A 67 -2.73 -10.36 7.23
CA VAL A 67 -1.96 -9.16 7.58
C VAL A 67 -1.55 -9.24 9.04
N SER A 68 -0.25 -9.32 9.29
CA SER A 68 0.27 -9.43 10.66
C SER A 68 0.46 -8.07 11.34
N ARG A 69 0.80 -7.04 10.56
CA ARG A 69 1.18 -5.72 11.05
C ARG A 69 1.07 -4.68 9.93
N ILE A 70 0.86 -3.43 10.31
CA ILE A 70 1.00 -2.26 9.44
C ILE A 70 2.14 -1.40 10.00
N SER A 71 3.01 -0.89 9.14
CA SER A 71 4.07 0.03 9.55
C SER A 71 4.09 1.26 8.67
N ILE A 72 4.18 2.43 9.30
CA ILE A 72 4.12 3.73 8.65
C ILE A 72 5.25 4.62 9.15
N CYS A 73 5.56 5.63 8.35
CA CYS A 73 6.54 6.66 8.67
C CYS A 73 5.87 7.81 9.43
N PRO A 74 6.52 8.43 10.44
CA PRO A 74 6.01 9.64 11.07
C PRO A 74 6.08 10.86 10.14
N GLU A 75 7.06 10.90 9.25
CA GLU A 75 7.16 11.94 8.23
C GLU A 75 6.06 11.77 7.17
N PRO A 76 5.42 12.86 6.70
CA PRO A 76 4.35 12.77 5.72
C PRO A 76 4.97 12.59 4.33
N ASN A 77 5.33 11.36 3.98
CA ASN A 77 5.97 10.98 2.72
C ASN A 77 5.19 9.87 1.99
N GLY A 78 3.98 9.58 2.46
CA GLY A 78 3.09 8.56 1.93
C GLY A 78 3.58 7.12 2.14
N LEU A 79 4.70 6.88 2.82
CA LEU A 79 5.28 5.54 2.96
C LEU A 79 4.45 4.68 3.92
N PHE A 80 4.08 3.48 3.44
CA PHE A 80 3.46 2.46 4.25
C PHE A 80 3.96 1.06 3.90
N VAL A 81 3.80 0.16 4.86
CA VAL A 81 4.05 -1.26 4.75
C VAL A 81 2.89 -2.03 5.34
N ILE A 82 2.30 -2.93 4.55
CA ILE A 82 1.36 -3.94 5.04
C ILE A 82 2.12 -5.26 5.07
N HIS A 83 2.36 -5.79 6.27
CA HIS A 83 3.16 -7.00 6.47
C HIS A 83 2.33 -8.25 6.23
N VAL A 84 2.83 -9.12 5.34
CA VAL A 84 2.12 -10.33 4.90
C VAL A 84 3.14 -11.44 4.65
N ALA A 85 3.22 -12.38 5.60
CA ALA A 85 4.10 -13.55 5.55
C ALA A 85 5.53 -13.21 5.08
N ASP A 86 5.92 -13.67 3.89
CA ASP A 86 7.25 -13.50 3.30
C ASP A 86 7.31 -12.42 2.20
N ASN A 87 6.21 -11.69 1.96
CA ASN A 87 6.13 -10.75 0.85
C ASN A 87 5.15 -9.61 1.12
N ASP A 88 5.67 -8.61 1.83
CA ASP A 88 4.99 -7.39 2.22
C ASP A 88 4.51 -6.55 1.02
N ILE A 89 3.49 -5.73 1.28
CA ILE A 89 3.11 -4.64 0.40
C ILE A 89 3.79 -3.38 0.92
N VAL A 90 4.81 -2.92 0.21
CA VAL A 90 5.48 -1.63 0.45
C VAL A 90 5.20 -0.66 -0.70
N GLY A 91 5.00 0.61 -0.37
CA GLY A 91 4.95 1.69 -1.34
C GLY A 91 4.62 3.05 -0.74
N CYS A 92 4.58 4.06 -1.60
CA CYS A 92 4.14 5.42 -1.25
C CYS A 92 2.74 5.67 -1.81
N ALA A 93 1.81 6.15 -0.99
CA ALA A 93 0.50 6.60 -1.45
C ALA A 93 0.66 7.69 -2.52
N LYS A 94 -0.24 7.67 -3.51
CA LYS A 94 -0.29 8.68 -4.58
C LYS A 94 -1.71 9.15 -4.78
N ASN A 95 -1.87 10.45 -4.87
CA ASN A 95 -3.11 11.11 -5.21
C ASN A 95 -2.78 12.39 -5.99
N ALA A 96 -3.73 12.89 -6.80
CA ALA A 96 -3.48 14.03 -7.68
C ALA A 96 -3.20 15.35 -6.94
N ARG A 97 -3.45 15.40 -5.64
CA ARG A 97 -3.25 16.57 -4.79
C ARG A 97 -1.97 16.50 -3.95
N GLU A 98 -1.21 15.39 -4.06
CA GLU A 98 -0.01 15.12 -3.25
C GLU A 98 -0.24 15.30 -1.73
N GLU A 99 -1.45 14.95 -1.27
CA GLU A 99 -1.86 15.00 0.14
C GLU A 99 -1.43 13.73 0.91
N GLU A 100 -1.05 13.87 2.17
CA GLU A 100 -0.76 12.75 3.05
C GLU A 100 -2.07 12.02 3.44
N ARG A 101 -2.26 10.80 2.90
CA ARG A 101 -3.49 10.00 3.08
C ARG A 101 -3.24 8.67 3.76
N ILE A 102 -2.08 8.46 4.37
CA ILE A 102 -1.79 7.23 5.12
C ILE A 102 -2.71 7.06 6.33
N GLY A 103 -3.12 8.15 6.99
CA GLY A 103 -4.14 8.08 8.04
C GLY A 103 -5.47 7.51 7.54
N GLU A 104 -5.97 7.98 6.39
CA GLU A 104 -7.19 7.47 5.75
C GLU A 104 -7.04 5.99 5.36
N LEU A 105 -5.90 5.61 4.79
CA LEU A 105 -5.60 4.23 4.41
C LEU A 105 -5.61 3.29 5.62
N VAL A 106 -4.92 3.66 6.70
CA VAL A 106 -4.82 2.85 7.92
C VAL A 106 -6.18 2.78 8.61
N GLY A 107 -6.87 3.92 8.79
CA GLY A 107 -8.19 3.97 9.39
C GLY A 107 -9.21 3.14 8.62
N THR A 108 -9.20 3.23 7.30
CA THR A 108 -10.02 2.41 6.40
C THR A 108 -9.78 0.91 6.63
N LEU A 109 -8.51 0.51 6.70
CA LEU A 109 -8.16 -0.89 6.87
C LEU A 109 -8.62 -1.39 8.25
N LEU A 110 -8.35 -0.64 9.32
CA LEU A 110 -8.77 -0.97 10.69
C LEU A 110 -10.30 -1.03 10.83
N ALA A 111 -11.03 -0.13 10.18
CA ALA A 111 -12.49 -0.16 10.17
C ALA A 111 -13.06 -1.46 9.57
N GLN A 112 -12.37 -2.08 8.60
CA GLN A 112 -12.79 -3.39 8.10
C GLN A 112 -12.60 -4.49 9.14
N TYR A 113 -11.50 -4.48 9.91
CA TYR A 113 -11.31 -5.45 11.00
C TYR A 113 -12.41 -5.32 12.04
N GLU A 114 -12.73 -4.10 12.45
CA GLU A 114 -13.80 -3.83 13.41
C GLU A 114 -15.15 -4.34 12.90
N LYS A 115 -15.52 -3.97 11.66
CA LYS A 115 -16.77 -4.41 11.01
C LYS A 115 -16.89 -5.92 10.95
N MET A 116 -15.78 -6.62 10.72
CA MET A 116 -15.73 -8.08 10.62
C MET A 116 -15.52 -8.77 11.96
N LYS A 117 -15.49 -8.02 13.07
CA LYS A 117 -15.22 -8.53 14.43
C LYS A 117 -13.90 -9.31 14.51
N MET A 118 -12.90 -8.89 13.73
CA MET A 118 -11.57 -9.47 13.70
C MET A 118 -10.63 -8.67 14.61
N ARG A 119 -9.63 -9.34 15.19
CA ARG A 119 -8.56 -8.62 15.90
C ARG A 119 -7.78 -7.76 14.90
N PRO A 120 -7.65 -6.43 15.11
CA PRO A 120 -6.89 -5.59 14.21
C PRO A 120 -5.38 -5.91 14.27
N PRO A 121 -4.65 -5.73 13.17
CA PRO A 121 -3.20 -5.85 13.15
C PRO A 121 -2.58 -4.71 13.96
N MET A 122 -1.39 -4.95 14.51
CA MET A 122 -0.61 -3.91 15.17
C MET A 122 -0.23 -2.83 14.15
N VAL A 123 -0.33 -1.55 14.54
CA VAL A 123 0.18 -0.42 13.75
C VAL A 123 1.44 0.10 14.43
N ILE A 124 2.54 0.16 13.68
CA ILE A 124 3.82 0.71 14.15
C ILE A 124 4.12 2.00 13.38
N VAL A 125 4.46 3.06 14.10
CA VAL A 125 4.98 4.31 13.53
C VAL A 125 6.47 4.36 13.81
N SER A 126 7.30 4.43 12.77
CA SER A 126 8.76 4.40 12.93
C SER A 126 9.46 5.15 11.79
N PRO A 127 10.51 5.94 12.07
CA PRO A 127 11.30 6.62 11.03
C PRO A 127 12.12 5.61 10.20
N THR A 128 12.37 4.42 10.73
CA THR A 128 13.05 3.33 10.02
C THR A 128 12.11 2.14 9.85
N LEU A 129 11.87 1.71 8.62
CA LEU A 129 11.00 0.57 8.32
C LEU A 129 11.82 -0.62 7.84
N SER A 130 11.49 -1.81 8.34
CA SER A 130 12.00 -3.09 7.83
C SER A 130 10.88 -3.81 7.10
N VAL A 131 11.18 -4.37 5.92
CA VAL A 131 10.20 -5.07 5.08
C VAL A 131 10.70 -6.45 4.68
N CYS A 132 9.79 -7.40 4.49
CA CYS A 132 10.07 -8.70 3.90
C CYS A 132 9.61 -8.73 2.45
N LEU A 133 10.52 -8.95 1.49
CA LEU A 133 10.19 -9.05 0.06
C LEU A 133 10.75 -10.33 -0.55
N GLY A 134 9.89 -11.35 -0.70
CA GLY A 134 10.28 -12.66 -1.23
C GLY A 134 11.19 -13.41 -0.27
N GLY A 135 10.84 -13.43 1.01
CA GLY A 135 11.57 -14.09 2.09
C GLY A 135 12.82 -13.35 2.57
N LYS A 136 13.12 -12.16 2.00
CA LYS A 136 14.30 -11.37 2.36
C LYS A 136 13.90 -10.15 3.16
N THR A 137 14.45 -10.02 4.37
CA THR A 137 14.36 -8.81 5.19
C THR A 137 15.24 -7.72 4.59
N ARG A 138 14.68 -6.50 4.46
CA ARG A 138 15.33 -5.34 3.86
C ARG A 138 14.97 -4.08 4.65
N MET A 139 15.94 -3.22 4.91
CA MET A 139 15.68 -1.92 5.50
C MET A 139 15.27 -0.90 4.43
N VAL A 140 14.33 -0.03 4.76
CA VAL A 140 13.96 1.13 3.94
C VAL A 140 14.58 2.37 4.57
N ARG A 141 15.48 3.01 3.83
CA ARG A 141 16.10 4.28 4.21
C ARG A 141 15.50 5.40 3.41
N ILE A 142 15.20 6.50 4.07
CA ILE A 142 14.47 7.62 3.49
C ILE A 142 15.45 8.75 3.25
N PHE A 143 15.43 9.28 2.04
CA PHE A 143 16.24 10.39 1.60
C PHE A 143 15.33 11.50 1.07
N PRO A 144 15.61 12.77 1.38
CA PRO A 144 14.83 13.88 0.88
C PRO A 144 14.98 13.99 -0.64
N ALA A 145 13.88 14.37 -1.30
CA ALA A 145 13.85 14.72 -2.72
C ALA A 145 13.40 16.17 -2.91
N ASP A 146 13.66 16.72 -4.10
CA ASP A 146 13.06 17.99 -4.50
C ASP A 146 11.52 17.89 -4.50
N PRO A 147 10.79 18.96 -4.14
CA PRO A 147 9.32 18.96 -4.08
C PRO A 147 8.64 18.58 -5.41
N THR A 148 9.32 18.74 -6.54
CA THR A 148 8.82 18.41 -7.87
C THR A 148 9.05 16.93 -8.23
N GLN A 149 9.87 16.22 -7.48
CA GLN A 149 10.25 14.85 -7.76
C GLN A 149 9.29 13.87 -7.07
N GLN A 150 8.69 12.97 -7.86
CA GLN A 150 7.88 11.88 -7.33
C GLN A 150 8.74 10.89 -6.52
N ALA A 151 8.12 10.19 -5.57
CA ALA A 151 8.78 9.14 -4.80
C ALA A 151 9.44 8.07 -5.71
N VAL A 152 10.74 7.82 -5.49
CA VAL A 152 11.54 6.83 -6.22
C VAL A 152 12.16 5.84 -5.24
N PHE A 153 11.89 4.55 -5.47
CA PHE A 153 12.59 3.46 -4.79
C PHE A 153 13.79 2.99 -5.60
N LYS A 154 14.94 2.83 -4.95
CA LYS A 154 16.18 2.28 -5.51
C LYS A 154 16.65 1.10 -4.67
N LYS A 155 17.16 0.06 -5.33
CA LYS A 155 17.88 -1.02 -4.63
C LYS A 155 19.23 -0.50 -4.17
N ASN A 156 19.60 -0.73 -2.92
CA ASN A 156 20.94 -0.48 -2.42
C ASN A 156 21.44 -1.70 -1.64
N GLY A 157 22.32 -2.50 -2.25
CA GLY A 157 22.72 -3.78 -1.69
C GLY A 157 21.50 -4.69 -1.45
N ASN A 158 21.32 -5.13 -0.20
CA ASN A 158 20.12 -5.84 0.24
C ASN A 158 18.96 -4.90 0.59
N ASP A 159 19.23 -3.63 0.86
CA ASP A 159 18.27 -2.65 1.36
C ASP A 159 17.61 -1.85 0.23
N ILE A 160 16.78 -0.89 0.62
CA ILE A 160 15.97 -0.06 -0.24
C ILE A 160 16.19 1.40 0.17
N ASP A 161 16.54 2.23 -0.81
CA ASP A 161 16.56 3.67 -0.65
C ASP A 161 15.27 4.23 -1.24
N LEU A 162 14.51 4.96 -0.45
CA LEU A 162 13.36 5.74 -0.87
C LEU A 162 13.78 7.21 -0.95
N ILE A 163 13.67 7.81 -2.12
CA ILE A 163 13.91 9.23 -2.35
C ILE A 163 12.53 9.87 -2.56
N CYS A 164 12.07 10.69 -1.62
CA CYS A 164 10.73 11.29 -1.64
C CYS A 164 10.71 12.69 -1.03
N HIS A 165 9.78 13.53 -1.47
CA HIS A 165 9.49 14.81 -0.86
C HIS A 165 8.41 14.66 0.22
N THR A 166 8.30 15.69 1.06
CA THR A 166 7.26 15.83 2.08
C THR A 166 5.94 16.21 1.42
N MET A 167 4.91 15.39 1.61
CA MET A 167 3.54 15.61 1.17
C MET A 167 2.85 16.67 2.02
N SER A 168 1.86 17.37 1.46
CA SER A 168 1.06 18.33 2.22
C SER A 168 0.12 17.59 3.19
N ALA A 169 -0.14 18.18 4.35
CA ALA A 169 -1.22 17.70 5.21
C ALA A 169 -2.56 17.75 4.43
N ALA A 170 -3.37 16.71 4.59
CA ALA A 170 -4.71 16.62 4.01
C ALA A 170 -5.73 17.51 4.74
#